data_AF-A0A7C9BNP3-F1
#
_entry.id   AF-A0A7C9BNP3-F1
#
_cell.length_a   1.000
_cell.length_b   1.000
_cell.length_c   1.000
_cell.angle_alpha   90.00
_cell.angle_beta   90.00
_cell.angle_gamma   90.00
#
_symmetry.space_group_name_H-M   'P 1'
#
loop_
_entity.id
_entity.type
_entity.pdbx_description
1 polymer ?
#
loop_
_entity_poly.entity_id
_entity_poly.type
_entity_poly.pdbx_seq_one_letter_code
_entity_poly.pdbx_strand_id
1 'polypeptide(L)' 'MRGKQGIILYLKQWTAQHGSVSSQCYQLAQSGGLTAKEIREAIRAGLDLYEERVRLFNGRQAA' A
#
# COMPACT_ATOMS: atom_id res chain seq x y z
N MET A 1 10.92 9.00 15.41
CA MET A 1 10.99 8.23 14.14
C MET A 1 10.20 6.90 14.15
N ARG A 2 9.89 6.27 15.30
CA ARG A 2 9.11 5.01 15.36
C ARG A 2 7.66 5.10 14.85
N GLY A 3 6.97 6.24 15.02
CA GLY A 3 5.57 6.41 14.59
C GLY A 3 5.34 6.32 13.07
N LYS A 4 6.34 6.71 12.27
CA LYS A 4 6.22 6.71 10.79
C LYS A 4 6.20 5.30 10.20
N GLN A 5 6.94 4.36 10.79
CA GLN A 5 7.03 2.97 10.33
C GLN A 5 5.67 2.25 10.37
N GLY A 6 4.87 2.50 11.41
CA GLY A 6 3.52 1.93 11.51
C GLY A 6 2.58 2.42 10.40
N ILE A 7 2.68 3.70 10.04
CA ILE A 7 1.86 4.31 9.00
C ILE A 7 2.28 3.82 7.61
N ILE A 8 3.58 3.71 7.36
CA ILE A 8 4.12 3.10 6.13
C ILE A 8 3.61 1.67 5.98
N LEU A 9 3.70 0.86 7.04
CA LEU A 9 3.24 -0.53 7.04
C LEU A 9 1.73 -0.61 6.77
N TYR A 10 0.93 0.23 7.44
CA TYR A 10 -0.51 0.30 7.24
C TYR A 10 -0.86 0.66 5.79
N LEU A 11 -0.23 1.71 5.24
CA LEU A 11 -0.48 2.14 3.86
C LEU A 11 -0.17 1.03 2.86
N LYS A 12 0.99 0.38 3.03
CA LYS A 12 1.42 -0.74 2.18
C LYS A 12 0.44 -1.90 2.24
N GLN A 13 0.01 -2.31 3.43
CA GLN A 13 -0.94 -3.42 3.60
C GLN A 13 -2.31 -3.10 3.01
N TRP A 14 -2.82 -1.88 3.26
CA TRP A 14 -4.07 -1.43 2.68
C TRP A 14 -4.04 -1.49 1.15
N THR A 15 -3.01 -0.92 0.53
CA THR A 15 -2.88 -0.93 -0.93
C THR A 15 -2.70 -2.34 -1.47
N ALA A 16 -1.93 -3.20 -0.80
CA ALA A 16 -1.80 -4.60 -1.17
C ALA A 16 -3.16 -5.32 -1.13
N GLN A 17 -4.04 -4.98 -0.18
CA GLN A 17 -5.37 -5.59 -0.07
C GLN A 17 -6.33 -5.07 -1.16
N HIS A 18 -6.40 -3.76 -1.36
CA HIS A 18 -7.46 -3.13 -2.16
C HIS A 18 -7.05 -2.72 -3.58
N GLY A 19 -5.75 -2.72 -3.90
CA GLY A 19 -5.23 -2.24 -5.19
C GLY A 19 -5.38 -0.72 -5.38
N SER A 20 -5.75 0.00 -4.33
CA SER A 20 -5.96 1.45 -4.35
C SER A 20 -5.78 2.03 -2.94
N VAL A 21 -5.81 3.37 -2.85
CA VAL A 21 -5.61 4.12 -1.61
C VAL A 21 -6.75 5.11 -1.49
N SER A 22 -7.42 5.19 -0.34
CA SER A 22 -8.46 6.18 -0.11
C SER A 22 -7.87 7.56 0.24
N SER A 23 -8.68 8.61 0.11
CA SER A 23 -8.31 9.96 0.58
C SER A 23 -7.97 9.98 2.07
N GLN A 24 -8.64 9.17 2.89
CA GLN A 24 -8.37 9.02 4.32
C GLN A 24 -6.98 8.44 4.60
N CYS A 25 -6.55 7.42 3.84
CA CYS A 25 -5.21 6.85 3.97
C CYS A 25 -4.12 7.90 3.64
N TYR A 26 -4.35 8.73 2.62
CA TYR A 26 -3.47 9.84 2.28
C TYR A 26 -3.37 10.89 3.38
N GLN A 27 -4.51 11.30 3.95
CA GLN A 27 -4.56 12.25 5.06
C GLN A 27 -3.87 11.71 6.31
N LEU A 28 -4.08 10.44 6.65
CA LEU A 28 -3.40 9.77 7.76
C LEU A 28 -1.88 9.79 7.57
N ALA A 29 -1.41 9.51 6.35
CA ALA A 29 0.00 9.49 6.03
C ALA A 29 0.65 10.88 6.17
N GLN A 30 0.00 11.91 5.65
CA GLN A 30 0.45 13.30 5.78
C GLN A 30 0.47 13.76 7.23
N SER A 31 -0.61 13.54 7.98
CA SER A 31 -0.70 13.87 9.41
C SER A 31 0.30 13.06 10.26
N GLY A 32 0.66 11.86 9.80
CA GLY A 32 1.72 11.03 10.34
C GLY A 32 3.14 11.55 10.12
N GLY A 33 3.28 12.64 9.37
CA GLY A 33 4.55 13.25 9.02
C GLY A 33 5.31 12.49 7.94
N LEU A 34 4.65 11.65 7.13
CA LEU A 34 5.28 11.09 5.94
C LEU A 34 5.40 12.16 4.87
N THR A 35 6.57 12.18 4.22
CA THR A 35 6.79 12.95 3.01
C THR A 35 6.01 12.35 1.85
N ALA A 36 5.71 13.16 0.84
CA ALA A 36 5.06 12.68 -0.38
C ALA A 36 5.85 11.55 -1.07
N LYS A 37 7.19 11.52 -0.91
CA LYS A 37 8.04 10.44 -1.41
C LYS A 37 7.78 9.13 -0.67
N GLU A 38 7.81 9.14 0.66
CA GLU A 38 7.54 7.95 1.49
C GLU A 38 6.14 7.39 1.24
N ILE A 39 5.14 8.27 1.05
CA ILE A 39 3.77 7.87 0.71
C ILE A 39 3.74 7.13 -0.64
N ARG A 40 4.33 7.71 -1.70
CA ARG A 40 4.38 7.06 -3.02
C ARG A 40 5.12 5.73 -3.00
N GLU A 41 6.22 5.65 -2.27
CA GLU A 41 7.00 4.41 -2.12
C GLU A 41 6.19 3.32 -1.41
N ALA A 42 5.48 3.66 -0.34
CA ALA A 42 4.61 2.72 0.37
C ALA A 42 3.44 2.22 -0.49
N ILE A 43 2.80 3.14 -1.25
CA ILE A 43 1.72 2.80 -2.19
C ILE A 43 2.24 1.86 -3.27
N ARG A 44 3.37 2.20 -3.90
CA ARG A 44 3.97 1.37 -4.95
C ARG A 44 4.29 -0.03 -4.44
N ALA A 45 4.94 -0.13 -3.28
CA ALA A 45 5.24 -1.42 -2.67
C ALA A 45 3.98 -2.25 -2.33
N GLY A 46 2.84 -1.58 -2.07
CA GLY A 46 1.56 -2.27 -1.91
C GLY A 46 0.94 -2.69 -3.24
N LEU A 47 1.02 -1.87 -4.29
CA LEU A 47 0.52 -2.21 -5.62
C LEU A 47 1.28 -3.40 -6.22
N ASP A 48 2.60 -3.46 -6.07
CA ASP A 48 3.41 -4.58 -6.54
C ASP A 48 2.90 -5.91 -5.93
N LEU A 49 2.56 -5.91 -4.63
CA LEU A 49 1.98 -7.06 -3.93
C LEU A 49 0.56 -7.39 -4.39
N TYR A 50 -0.25 -6.37 -4.68
CA TYR A 50 -1.59 -6.54 -5.22
C TYR A 50 -1.54 -7.22 -6.60
N GLU A 51 -0.70 -6.71 -7.50
CA GLU A 51 -0.50 -7.25 -8.84
C GLU A 51 -0.01 -8.69 -8.79
N GLU A 52 0.96 -9.00 -7.92
CA GLU A 52 1.43 -10.36 -7.73
C GLU A 52 0.30 -11.30 -7.25
N ARG A 53 -0.50 -10.86 -6.28
CA ARG A 53 -1.64 -11.65 -5.79
C ARG A 53 -2.68 -11.88 -6.90
N VAL A 54 -3.01 -10.86 -7.67
CA VAL A 54 -3.94 -10.96 -8.81
C VAL A 54 -3.40 -11.94 -9.84
N ARG A 55 -2.12 -11.85 -10.18
CA ARG A 55 -1.43 -12.79 -11.09
C ARG A 55 -1.54 -14.23 -10.59
N LEU A 56 -1.25 -14.48 -9.30
CA LEU A 56 -1.34 -15.81 -8.70
C LEU A 56 -2.77 -16.36 -8.67
N PHE A 57 -3.77 -15.50 -8.46
CA PHE A 57 -5.17 -15.91 -8.45
C PHE A 57 -5.68 -16.23 -9.87
N ASN A 58 -5.38 -15.38 -10.85
CA ASN A 58 -5.77 -15.61 -12.24
C ASN A 58 -5.04 -16.80 -12.88
N GLY A 59 -3.75 -16.99 -12.57
CA GLY A 59 -2.98 -18.15 -13.06
C GLY A 59 -3.45 -19.49 -12.49
N ARG A 60 -4.20 -19.51 -11.38
CA ARG A 60 -4.79 -20.72 -10.78
C ARG A 60 -6.16 -21.09 -11.32
N GLN A 61 -6.86 -20.19 -12.03
CA GLN A 61 -8.16 -20.51 -12.64
C GLN A 61 -8.04 -21.13 -14.04
N ALA A 62 -6.88 -20.99 -14.68
CA ALA A 62 -6.62 -21.47 -16.03
C ALA A 62 -6.04 -22.91 -16.09
N ALA A 63 -5.83 -23.55 -14.93
CA ALA A 63 -5.39 -24.95 -14.80
C ALA A 63 -6.56 -25.83 -14.37
#